data_AF-A0A7W8IFK2-F1
#
_entry.id   AF-A0A7W8IFK2-F1
#
_cell.length_a   1.000
_cell.length_b   1.000
_cell.length_c   1.000
_cell.angle_alpha   90.00
_cell.angle_beta   90.00
_cell.angle_gamma   90.00
#
_symmetry.space_group_name_H-M   'P 1'
#
loop_
_entity.id
_entity.type
_entity.pdbx_description
1 polymer ?
#
loop_
_entity_poly.entity_id
_entity_poly.type
_entity_poly.pdbx_seq_one_letter_code
_entity_poly.pdbx_strand_id
1 'polypeptide(L)'
;MIKIVKLLKRYVVFGVVLTLLSFSIIGCEYFPESTFELANESRLPKWVNLPPELTRANASLTMNYYSVPWRKAQFILRDKNGHTLKKENGEMRCRAPFELKNPPQGFPSGYPAYEAISVNGITEIIEHKKMEPIFYVTDDSAVWKQYESLGC
;
A
#
# COMPACT_ATOMS: atom_id res chain seq x y z
N MET A 1 -49.58 -26.98 -7.20
CA MET A 1 -48.42 -27.49 -6.43
C MET A 1 -47.11 -27.52 -7.24
N ILE A 2 -47.05 -28.18 -8.41
CA ILE A 2 -45.81 -28.33 -9.22
C ILE A 2 -45.21 -26.99 -9.71
N LYS A 3 -46.04 -26.00 -10.09
CA LYS A 3 -45.57 -24.67 -10.51
C LYS A 3 -44.89 -23.87 -9.39
N ILE A 4 -45.38 -23.99 -8.15
CA ILE A 4 -44.86 -23.28 -6.97
C ILE A 4 -43.49 -23.85 -6.58
N VAL A 5 -43.31 -25.17 -6.63
CA VAL A 5 -42.02 -25.84 -6.38
C VAL A 5 -40.96 -25.46 -7.41
N LYS A 6 -41.34 -25.33 -8.69
CA LYS A 6 -40.43 -24.84 -9.75
C LYS A 6 -40.03 -23.37 -9.55
N LEU A 7 -40.97 -22.53 -9.09
CA LEU A 7 -40.69 -21.13 -8.75
C LEU A 7 -39.70 -21.03 -7.58
N LEU A 8 -39.95 -21.76 -6.48
CA LEU A 8 -39.05 -21.80 -5.31
C LEU A 8 -37.64 -22.28 -5.68
N LYS A 9 -37.51 -23.36 -6.46
CA LYS A 9 -36.20 -23.83 -6.94
C LYS A 9 -35.48 -22.77 -7.77
N ARG A 10 -36.19 -22.02 -8.61
CA ARG A 10 -35.61 -20.94 -9.42
C ARG A 10 -35.09 -19.79 -8.55
N TYR A 11 -35.81 -19.39 -7.50
CA TYR A 11 -35.34 -18.35 -6.57
C TYR A 11 -34.17 -18.81 -5.70
N VAL A 12 -34.14 -20.08 -5.28
CA VAL A 12 -33.00 -20.65 -4.54
C VAL A 12 -31.75 -20.69 -5.41
N VAL A 13 -31.86 -21.15 -6.66
CA VAL A 13 -30.73 -21.14 -7.61
C VAL A 13 -30.26 -19.71 -7.88
N PHE A 14 -31.19 -18.76 -8.06
CA PHE A 14 -30.85 -17.36 -8.25
C PHE A 14 -30.13 -16.77 -7.04
N GLY A 15 -30.59 -17.07 -5.82
CA GLY A 15 -29.93 -16.67 -4.57
C GLY A 15 -28.52 -17.25 -4.44
N VAL A 16 -28.33 -18.55 -4.72
CA VAL A 16 -27.01 -19.20 -4.69
C VAL A 16 -26.04 -18.55 -5.68
N VAL A 17 -26.50 -18.29 -6.92
CA VAL A 17 -25.70 -17.61 -7.95
C VAL A 17 -25.33 -16.19 -7.52
N LEU A 18 -26.28 -15.43 -6.95
CA LEU A 18 -26.03 -14.07 -6.46
C LEU A 18 -25.00 -14.04 -5.33
N THR A 19 -25.08 -15.02 -4.41
CA THR A 19 -24.15 -15.13 -3.27
C THR A 19 -22.73 -15.49 -3.76
N LEU A 20 -22.61 -16.42 -4.72
CA LEU A 20 -21.30 -16.76 -5.30
C LEU A 20 -20.68 -15.57 -6.06
N LEU A 21 -21.50 -14.79 -6.77
CA LEU A 21 -21.08 -13.55 -7.42
C LEU A 21 -20.62 -12.49 -6.40
N SER A 22 -21.32 -12.33 -5.27
CA SER A 22 -20.90 -11.36 -4.24
C SER A 22 -19.58 -11.75 -3.57
N PHE A 23 -19.33 -13.03 -3.32
CA PHE A 23 -18.05 -13.50 -2.78
C PHE A 23 -16.87 -13.28 -3.74
N SER A 24 -17.13 -13.30 -5.05
CA SER A 24 -16.10 -13.09 -6.07
C SER A 24 -15.57 -11.65 -6.11
N ILE A 25 -16.41 -10.66 -5.77
CA ILE A 25 -16.06 -9.23 -5.80
C ILE A 25 -15.31 -8.82 -4.53
N ILE A 26 -15.64 -9.44 -3.39
CA ILE A 26 -15.06 -9.13 -2.09
C ILE A 26 -13.60 -9.61 -1.97
N GLY A 27 -13.22 -10.68 -2.69
CA GLY A 27 -11.87 -11.23 -2.64
C GLY A 27 -10.78 -10.22 -2.98
N CYS A 28 -10.97 -9.39 -4.02
CA CYS A 28 -9.96 -8.46 -4.49
C CYS A 28 -9.68 -7.28 -3.54
N GLU A 29 -10.57 -6.97 -2.60
CA GLU A 29 -10.34 -5.89 -1.62
C GLU A 29 -9.43 -6.33 -0.46
N TYR A 30 -9.32 -7.64 -0.21
CA TYR A 30 -8.53 -8.18 0.91
C TYR A 30 -7.10 -8.58 0.55
N PHE A 31 -6.80 -8.78 -0.74
CA PHE A 31 -5.45 -9.11 -1.19
C PHE A 31 -4.69 -7.85 -1.59
N PRO A 32 -3.56 -7.54 -0.94
CA PRO A 32 -2.70 -6.47 -1.42
C PRO A 32 -2.21 -6.82 -2.82
N GLU A 33 -2.20 -5.84 -3.72
CA GLU A 33 -1.61 -5.97 -5.04
C GLU A 33 -0.11 -6.25 -4.93
N SER A 34 0.53 -5.60 -3.96
CA SER A 34 1.95 -5.76 -3.67
C SER A 34 2.26 -5.41 -2.21
N THR A 35 3.30 -6.04 -1.69
CA THR A 35 3.78 -5.86 -0.32
C THR A 35 5.28 -5.59 -0.37
N PHE A 36 5.71 -4.55 0.33
CA PHE A 36 7.10 -4.11 0.41
C PHE A 36 7.54 -4.00 1.86
N GLU A 37 8.83 -4.22 2.10
CA GLU A 37 9.46 -4.03 3.40
C GLU A 37 10.33 -2.77 3.39
N LEU A 38 10.32 -2.03 4.51
CA LEU A 38 11.19 -0.88 4.69
C LEU A 38 12.64 -1.34 4.81
N ALA A 39 13.51 -0.85 3.93
CA ALA A 39 14.94 -1.16 3.96
C ALA A 39 15.56 -0.87 5.34
N ASN A 40 16.47 -1.72 5.81
CA ASN A 40 17.07 -1.61 7.14
C ASN A 40 17.83 -0.29 7.34
N GLU A 41 18.49 0.18 6.29
CA GLU A 41 19.21 1.44 6.22
C GLU A 41 18.29 2.66 6.01
N SER A 42 17.03 2.45 5.63
CA SER A 42 16.06 3.54 5.54
C SER A 42 15.64 3.99 6.92
N ARG A 43 15.48 5.32 7.08
CA ARG A 43 14.82 5.88 8.25
C ARG A 43 13.36 5.42 8.31
N LEU A 44 12.79 5.48 9.51
CA LEU A 44 11.35 5.35 9.67
C LEU A 44 10.62 6.58 9.13
N PRO A 45 9.36 6.41 8.68
CA PRO A 45 8.47 7.53 8.46
C PRO A 45 8.33 8.39 9.72
N LYS A 46 8.27 9.71 9.56
CA LYS A 46 8.18 10.74 10.60
C LYS A 46 6.92 10.61 11.46
N TRP A 47 5.88 9.97 10.95
CA TRP A 47 4.65 9.67 11.68
C TRP A 47 4.74 8.41 12.55
N VAL A 48 5.82 7.63 12.44
CA VAL A 48 6.08 6.45 13.27
C VAL A 48 6.87 6.85 14.51
N ASN A 49 6.27 6.66 15.67
CA ASN A 49 6.96 6.72 16.96
C ASN A 49 7.11 5.28 17.49
N LEU A 50 8.35 4.84 17.70
CA LEU A 50 8.62 3.56 18.33
C LEU A 50 8.44 3.67 19.85
N PRO A 51 7.89 2.65 20.52
CA PRO A 51 7.95 2.52 21.96
C PRO A 51 9.41 2.55 22.45
N PRO A 52 9.68 3.06 23.67
CA PRO A 52 11.05 3.18 24.20
C PRO A 52 11.84 1.87 24.23
N GLU A 53 11.15 0.73 24.33
CA GLU A 53 11.76 -0.60 24.38
C GLU A 53 12.17 -1.14 22.99
N LEU A 54 11.73 -0.49 21.92
CA LEU A 54 11.95 -0.90 20.54
C LEU A 54 12.95 0.03 19.84
N THR A 55 13.94 -0.58 19.20
CA THR A 55 14.89 0.11 18.33
C THR A 55 14.52 -0.12 16.87
N ARG A 56 15.08 0.68 15.95
CA ARG A 56 14.92 0.50 14.51
C ARG A 56 15.23 -0.94 14.05
N ALA A 57 16.22 -1.59 14.66
CA ALA A 57 16.65 -2.95 14.32
C ALA A 57 15.68 -4.04 14.80
N ASN A 58 14.84 -3.73 15.80
CA ASN A 58 13.90 -4.67 16.40
C ASN A 58 12.45 -4.43 15.95
N ALA A 59 12.25 -3.60 14.93
CA ALA A 59 10.96 -3.29 14.36
C ALA A 59 11.01 -3.41 12.83
N SER A 60 9.97 -4.01 12.24
CA SER A 60 9.78 -4.05 10.80
C SER A 60 8.56 -3.23 10.41
N LEU A 61 8.66 -2.53 9.28
CA LEU A 61 7.56 -1.78 8.70
C LEU A 61 7.31 -2.33 7.30
N THR A 62 6.13 -2.87 7.07
CA THR A 62 5.71 -3.29 5.73
C THR A 62 4.68 -2.33 5.19
N MET A 63 4.70 -2.13 3.87
CA MET A 63 3.71 -1.34 3.14
C MET A 63 3.01 -2.23 2.13
N ASN A 64 1.68 -2.21 2.15
CA ASN A 64 0.82 -2.90 1.20
C ASN A 64 0.18 -1.88 0.28
N TYR A 65 0.23 -2.09 -1.03
CA TYR A 65 -0.60 -1.34 -1.98
C TYR A 65 -1.88 -2.10 -2.32
N TYR A 66 -2.97 -1.35 -2.40
CA TYR A 66 -4.26 -1.80 -2.88
C TYR A 66 -4.68 -0.90 -4.04
N SER A 67 -5.15 -1.48 -5.15
CA SER A 67 -5.64 -0.74 -6.32
C SER A 67 -7.16 -0.68 -6.44
N VAL A 68 -7.87 -1.61 -5.79
CA VAL A 68 -9.32 -1.76 -5.92
C VAL A 68 -9.98 -1.54 -4.55
N PRO A 69 -11.04 -0.71 -4.44
CA PRO A 69 -11.63 0.16 -5.47
C PRO A 69 -10.86 1.49 -5.69
N TRP A 70 -9.90 1.83 -4.82
CA TRP A 70 -9.11 3.06 -4.91
C TRP A 70 -7.66 2.77 -4.50
N ARG A 71 -6.69 3.51 -5.08
CA ARG A 71 -5.28 3.40 -4.69
C ARG A 71 -5.10 3.77 -3.22
N LYS A 72 -4.64 2.83 -2.40
CA LYS A 72 -4.37 3.03 -0.98
C LYS A 72 -3.06 2.34 -0.61
N ALA A 73 -2.35 2.93 0.34
CA ALA A 73 -1.25 2.27 1.01
C ALA A 73 -1.70 1.88 2.43
N GLN A 74 -1.28 0.72 2.92
CA GLN A 74 -1.40 0.36 4.32
C GLN A 74 -0.03 0.03 4.88
N PHE A 75 0.34 0.70 5.96
CA PHE A 75 1.56 0.45 6.68
C PHE A 75 1.27 -0.43 7.90
N ILE A 76 2.12 -1.43 8.13
CA ILE A 76 1.99 -2.36 9.25
C ILE A 76 3.33 -2.40 9.98
N LEU A 77 3.35 -1.87 11.20
CA LEU A 77 4.49 -1.92 12.10
C LEU A 77 4.42 -3.20 12.94
N ARG A 78 5.51 -3.96 12.95
CA ARG A 78 5.64 -5.19 13.75
C ARG A 78 6.86 -5.15 14.66
N ASP A 79 6.77 -5.87 15.77
CA ASP A 79 7.92 -6.15 16.63
C ASP A 79 8.83 -7.26 16.05
N LYS A 80 9.95 -7.53 16.71
CA LYS A 80 10.89 -8.60 16.37
C LYS A 80 10.30 -10.01 16.33
N ASN A 81 9.17 -10.23 17.00
CA ASN A 81 8.47 -11.52 17.05
C ASN A 81 7.38 -11.62 15.96
N GLY A 82 7.20 -10.57 15.15
CA GLY A 82 6.18 -10.49 14.12
C GLY A 82 4.80 -10.05 14.63
N HIS A 83 4.67 -9.68 15.90
CA HIS A 83 3.41 -9.15 16.41
C HIS A 83 3.13 -7.77 15.82
N THR A 84 1.90 -7.56 15.36
CA THR A 84 1.48 -6.26 14.86
C THR A 84 1.31 -5.28 16.01
N LEU A 85 2.11 -4.23 16.01
CA LEU A 85 2.02 -3.12 16.96
C LEU A 85 1.05 -2.07 16.48
N LYS A 86 1.07 -1.77 15.17
CA LYS A 86 0.27 -0.70 14.59
C LYS A 86 -0.05 -0.98 13.13
N LYS A 87 -1.25 -0.57 12.69
CA LYS A 87 -1.64 -0.48 11.29
C LYS A 87 -2.13 0.93 11.00
N GLU A 88 -1.67 1.50 9.89
CA GLU A 88 -2.06 2.85 9.47
C GLU A 88 -2.34 2.85 7.98
N ASN A 89 -3.41 3.53 7.56
CA ASN A 89 -3.72 3.70 6.15
C ASN A 89 -3.13 5.02 5.67
N GLY A 90 -2.46 4.98 4.52
CA GLY A 90 -1.90 6.12 3.82
C GLY A 90 -2.76 6.54 2.64
N GLU A 91 -2.93 7.86 2.50
CA GLU A 91 -3.54 8.50 1.34
C GLU A 91 -2.47 8.74 0.27
N MET A 92 -2.66 8.18 -0.91
CA MET A 92 -1.82 8.44 -2.08
C MET A 92 -2.08 9.87 -2.58
N ARG A 93 -1.05 10.71 -2.62
CA ARG A 93 -1.20 12.11 -3.04
C ARG A 93 -1.29 12.27 -4.55
N CYS A 94 -0.42 11.57 -5.27
CA CYS A 94 -0.37 11.62 -6.72
C CYS A 94 -1.16 10.47 -7.36
N ARG A 95 -1.67 10.67 -8.57
CA ARG A 95 -2.46 9.65 -9.30
C ARG A 95 -1.63 8.43 -9.69
N ALA A 96 -0.33 8.61 -9.88
CA ALA A 96 0.64 7.60 -10.29
C ALA A 96 2.00 7.88 -9.62
N PRO A 97 2.89 6.88 -9.54
CA PRO A 97 4.28 7.13 -9.19
C PRO A 97 4.89 8.14 -10.17
N PHE A 98 5.88 8.90 -9.70
CA PHE A 98 6.62 9.83 -10.53
C PHE A 98 8.11 9.52 -10.52
N GLU A 99 8.81 9.91 -11.58
CA GLU A 99 10.26 9.82 -11.70
C GLU A 99 10.86 11.22 -11.64
N LEU A 100 12.10 11.34 -11.17
CA LEU A 100 12.83 12.60 -11.27
C LEU A 100 13.02 12.99 -12.75
N LYS A 101 12.93 14.29 -13.06
CA LYS A 101 13.20 14.80 -14.42
C LYS A 101 14.61 14.44 -14.90
N ASN A 102 15.57 14.40 -13.97
CA ASN A 102 16.93 13.97 -14.19
C ASN A 102 17.22 12.80 -13.23
N PRO A 103 16.86 11.56 -13.60
CA PRO A 103 17.02 10.43 -12.71
C PRO A 103 18.51 10.11 -12.52
N PRO A 104 18.91 9.65 -11.32
CA PRO A 104 20.27 9.21 -11.08
C PRO A 104 20.67 8.07 -12.03
N GLN A 105 21.93 8.08 -12.47
CA GLN A 105 22.45 7.02 -13.34
C GLN A 105 22.61 5.70 -12.56
N GLY A 106 22.54 4.58 -13.28
CA GLY A 106 22.75 3.24 -12.72
C GLY A 106 21.48 2.51 -12.27
N PHE A 107 20.30 3.12 -12.43
CA PHE A 107 19.01 2.49 -12.18
C PHE A 107 18.37 1.96 -13.48
N PRO A 108 17.53 0.91 -13.38
CA PRO A 108 16.77 0.42 -14.53
C PRO A 108 15.76 1.46 -15.00
N SER A 109 15.30 1.33 -16.25
CA SER A 109 14.26 2.21 -16.81
C SER A 109 12.99 2.17 -15.94
N GLY A 110 12.39 3.32 -15.70
CA GLY A 110 11.24 3.46 -14.80
C GLY A 110 11.61 3.60 -13.32
N TYR A 111 12.91 3.70 -12.99
CA TYR A 111 13.39 3.76 -11.62
C TYR A 111 14.54 4.78 -11.45
N PRO A 112 14.71 5.36 -10.24
CA PRO A 112 13.84 5.20 -9.08
C PRO A 112 12.45 5.82 -9.30
N ALA A 113 11.42 5.15 -8.78
CA ALA A 113 10.04 5.60 -8.82
C ALA A 113 9.63 6.08 -7.42
N TYR A 114 8.91 7.19 -7.38
CA TYR A 114 8.55 7.89 -6.14
C TYR A 114 7.03 7.95 -5.97
N GLU A 115 6.58 7.75 -4.73
CA GLU A 115 5.19 7.84 -4.32
C GLU A 115 5.05 8.72 -3.09
N ALA A 116 4.27 9.80 -3.21
CA ALA A 116 3.96 10.66 -2.07
C ALA A 116 2.73 10.12 -1.33
N ILE A 117 2.90 9.80 -0.05
CA ILE A 117 1.87 9.16 0.78
C ILE A 117 1.74 9.91 2.09
N SER A 118 0.52 10.30 2.45
CA SER A 118 0.24 10.95 3.72
C SER A 118 -0.43 10.01 4.71
N VAL A 119 0.09 9.99 5.94
CA VAL A 119 -0.49 9.29 7.08
C VAL A 119 -0.66 10.31 8.21
N ASN A 120 -1.89 10.44 8.73
CA ASN A 120 -2.21 11.39 9.82
C ASN A 120 -1.73 12.83 9.54
N GLY A 121 -1.86 13.28 8.28
CA GLY A 121 -1.44 14.63 7.85
C GLY A 121 0.06 14.81 7.59
N ILE A 122 0.90 13.79 7.86
CA ILE A 122 2.33 13.81 7.58
C ILE A 122 2.59 13.12 6.25
N THR A 123 3.09 13.86 5.27
CA THR A 123 3.51 13.33 3.97
C THR A 123 4.90 12.73 4.05
N GLU A 124 5.07 11.56 3.44
CA GLU A 124 6.35 10.93 3.18
C GLU A 124 6.48 10.62 1.69
N ILE A 125 7.70 10.71 1.16
CA ILE A 125 8.00 10.26 -0.19
C ILE A 125 8.66 8.90 -0.09
N ILE A 126 7.95 7.89 -0.60
CA ILE A 126 8.41 6.53 -0.71
C ILE A 126 9.18 6.37 -2.02
N GLU A 127 10.39 5.82 -1.92
CA GLU A 127 11.26 5.54 -3.06
C GLU A 127 11.34 4.03 -3.30
N HIS A 128 11.05 3.63 -4.53
CA HIS A 128 11.37 2.31 -5.06
C HIS A 128 12.56 2.46 -6.00
N LYS A 129 13.68 1.82 -5.69
CA LYS A 129 14.92 1.94 -6.46
C LYS A 129 14.98 1.01 -7.68
N LYS A 130 14.25 -0.10 -7.65
CA LYS A 130 14.14 -1.10 -8.71
C LYS A 130 12.95 -2.02 -8.40
N MET A 131 12.68 -2.98 -9.28
CA MET A 131 11.60 -3.95 -9.11
C MET A 131 11.96 -5.01 -8.05
N GLU A 132 11.87 -4.64 -6.77
CA GLU A 132 12.12 -5.49 -5.61
C GLU A 132 11.12 -5.20 -4.48
N PRO A 133 10.87 -6.13 -3.54
CA PRO A 133 9.91 -5.95 -2.45
C PRO A 133 10.48 -5.08 -1.30
N ILE A 134 11.26 -4.05 -1.64
CA ILE A 134 11.91 -3.14 -0.69
C ILE A 134 11.52 -1.71 -1.06
N PHE A 135 11.25 -0.91 -0.04
CA PHE A 135 11.03 0.53 -0.19
C PHE A 135 11.91 1.33 0.78
N TYR A 136 12.13 2.59 0.41
CA TYR A 136 12.89 3.55 1.20
C TYR A 136 12.02 4.78 1.45
N VAL A 137 12.33 5.53 2.49
CA VAL A 137 11.78 6.87 2.68
C VAL A 137 12.87 7.88 2.35
N THR A 138 12.60 8.80 1.42
CA THR A 138 13.61 9.76 0.95
C THR A 138 13.43 11.14 1.56
N ASP A 139 14.56 11.74 1.97
CA ASP A 139 14.67 13.17 2.32
C ASP A 139 15.43 13.95 1.23
N ASP A 140 15.64 13.36 0.05
CA ASP A 140 16.33 14.05 -1.04
C ASP A 140 15.56 15.31 -1.44
N SER A 141 16.19 16.46 -1.21
CA SER A 141 15.60 17.77 -1.49
C SER A 141 15.19 17.96 -2.95
N ALA A 142 15.85 17.30 -3.91
CA ALA A 142 15.48 17.37 -5.32
C ALA A 142 14.14 16.66 -5.57
N VAL A 143 13.92 15.51 -4.93
CA VAL A 143 12.66 14.76 -4.99
C VAL A 143 11.54 15.57 -4.37
N TRP A 144 11.77 16.14 -3.18
CA TRP A 144 10.77 16.98 -2.49
C TRP A 144 10.38 18.22 -3.28
N LYS A 145 11.36 18.96 -3.83
CA LYS A 145 11.08 20.13 -4.70
C LYS A 145 10.30 19.74 -5.94
N GLN A 146 10.61 18.59 -6.52
CA GLN A 146 9.87 18.13 -7.69
C GLN A 146 8.44 17.74 -7.32
N TYR A 147 8.23 17.01 -6.23
CA TYR A 147 6.90 16.70 -5.71
C TYR A 147 6.05 17.97 -5.52
N GLU A 148 6.59 18.98 -4.83
CA GLU A 148 5.92 20.28 -4.65
C GLU A 148 5.53 20.94 -5.98
N SER A 149 6.38 20.80 -7.01
CA SER A 149 6.10 21.34 -8.35
C SER A 149 5.03 20.58 -9.14
N LEU A 150 4.74 19.31 -8.78
CA LEU A 150 3.71 18.51 -9.45
C LEU A 150 2.30 18.94 -9.04
N GLY A 151 2.12 19.53 -7.84
CA GLY A 151 0.83 20.01 -7.37
C GLY A 151 -0.19 18.91 -7.11
N CYS A 152 0.29 17.68 -6.87
CA CYS A 152 -0.40 16.66 -6.10
C CYS A 152 0.06 16.74 -4.63
#